data_AF-A0A803R1Q7-F1
#
_entry.id   AF-A0A803R1Q7-F1
#
_cell.length_a   1.000
_cell.length_b   1.000
_cell.length_c   1.000
_cell.angle_alpha   90.00
_cell.angle_beta   90.00
_cell.angle_gamma   90.00
#
_symmetry.space_group_name_H-M   'P 1'
#
loop_
_entity.id
_entity.type
_entity.pdbx_description
1 polymer ?
#
loop_
_entity_poly.entity_id
_entity_poly.type
_entity_poly.pdbx_seq_one_letter_code
_entity_poly.pdbx_strand_id
1 'polypeptide(L)'
;METSINNKVRLLRTMLRWEEQLHTEASFGQDKPRGKSYGSVVLGEVVIVCWPHGEIMRLSTGSTAADAARRVGLEGKLALVNGQLVLPNTKLKDGDVVEFRI
;
A
#
# COMPACT_ATOMS: atom_id res chain seq x y z
N MET A 1 -5.65 7.83 22.64
CA MET A 1 -5.10 8.95 21.83
C MET A 1 -3.66 8.65 21.39
N GLU A 2 -2.80 8.14 22.28
CA GLU A 2 -1.41 7.77 21.99
C GLU A 2 -1.25 6.72 20.87
N THR A 3 -2.17 5.76 20.76
CA THR A 3 -2.17 4.75 19.69
C THR A 3 -2.30 5.35 18.30
N SER A 4 -3.09 6.41 18.12
CA SER A 4 -3.26 7.09 16.83
C SER A 4 -1.97 7.78 16.39
N ILE A 5 -1.31 8.50 17.29
CA ILE A 5 -0.04 9.18 17.01
C ILE A 5 1.07 8.15 16.74
N ASN A 6 1.15 7.08 17.54
CA ASN A 6 2.13 6.01 17.34
C ASN A 6 1.99 5.33 15.99
N ASN A 7 0.76 5.12 15.52
CA ASN A 7 0.52 4.55 14.19
C ASN A 7 0.94 5.52 13.07
N LYS A 8 0.71 6.83 13.23
CA LYS A 8 1.18 7.85 12.26
C LYS A 8 2.70 7.89 12.20
N VAL A 9 3.36 7.88 13.36
CA VAL A 9 4.82 7.85 13.46
C VAL A 9 5.39 6.57 12.84
N ARG A 10 4.75 5.41 13.09
CA ARG A 10 5.15 4.15 12.46
C ARG A 10 5.02 4.22 10.95
N LEU A 11 3.87 4.67 10.44
CA LEU A 11 3.65 4.84 9.01
C LEU A 11 4.72 5.73 8.37
N LEU A 12 4.99 6.91 8.96
CA LEU A 12 6.01 7.84 8.44
C LEU A 12 7.41 7.22 8.42
N ARG A 13 7.81 6.47 9.47
CA ARG A 13 9.09 5.75 9.48
C ARG A 13 9.16 4.68 8.40
N THR A 14 8.06 3.96 8.19
CA THR A 14 7.99 2.95 7.13
C THR A 14 8.08 3.61 5.76
N MET A 15 7.39 4.73 5.53
CA MET A 15 7.46 5.50 4.29
C MET A 15 8.86 6.04 4.00
N LEU A 16 9.55 6.60 5.00
CA LEU A 16 10.92 7.10 4.83
C LEU A 16 11.90 5.98 4.45
N ARG A 17 11.76 4.80 5.05
CA ARG A 17 12.54 3.63 4.65
C ARG A 17 12.28 3.20 3.20
N TRP A 18 11.06 3.38 2.70
CA TRP A 18 10.75 3.08 1.30
C TRP A 18 11.45 4.04 0.34
N GLU A 19 11.47 5.34 0.63
CA GLU A 19 12.22 6.30 -0.19
C GLU A 19 13.71 5.95 -0.22
N GLU A 20 14.30 5.62 0.92
CA GLU A 20 15.70 5.17 1.00
C GLU A 20 15.95 3.91 0.16
N GLN A 21 15.04 2.93 0.21
CA GLN A 21 15.12 1.72 -0.61
C GLN A 21 15.02 2.03 -2.11
N LEU A 22 14.09 2.88 -2.52
CA LEU A 22 13.94 3.28 -3.93
C LEU A 22 15.17 4.03 -4.44
N HIS A 23 15.73 4.95 -3.65
CA HIS A 23 16.97 5.66 -3.99
C HIS A 23 18.16 4.71 -4.11
N THR A 24 18.25 3.73 -3.19
CA THR A 24 19.29 2.71 -3.18
C THR A 24 19.17 1.80 -4.41
N GLU A 25 17.98 1.28 -4.68
CA GLU A 25 17.70 0.40 -5.82
C GLU A 25 17.89 1.11 -7.17
N ALA A 26 17.50 2.38 -7.29
CA ALA A 26 17.78 3.20 -8.47
C ALA A 26 19.29 3.40 -8.69
N SER A 27 20.08 3.49 -7.62
CA SER A 27 21.54 3.61 -7.68
C SER A 27 22.24 2.30 -8.04
N PHE A 28 21.64 1.14 -7.73
CA PHE A 28 22.17 -0.20 -8.03
C PHE A 28 21.75 -0.75 -9.41
N GLY A 29 20.90 -0.05 -10.16
CA GLY A 29 20.29 -0.52 -11.41
C GLY A 29 21.16 -0.49 -12.67
N GLN A 30 22.44 -0.09 -12.60
CA GLN A 30 23.29 0.02 -13.80
C GLN A 30 23.98 -1.29 -14.23
N ASP A 31 24.12 -2.33 -13.38
CA ASP A 31 25.16 -3.35 -13.64
C ASP A 31 24.85 -4.84 -13.34
N LYS A 32 23.61 -5.36 -13.39
CA LYS A 32 23.41 -6.84 -13.34
C LYS A 32 22.33 -7.42 -14.26
N PRO A 33 22.61 -8.54 -14.97
CA PRO A 33 21.66 -9.21 -15.84
C PRO A 33 20.72 -10.16 -15.07
N ARG A 34 19.43 -10.11 -15.44
CA ARG A 34 18.36 -11.10 -15.26
C ARG A 34 18.36 -11.95 -13.98
N GLY A 35 17.55 -11.50 -13.00
CA GLY A 35 17.04 -12.35 -11.93
C GLY A 35 16.17 -11.57 -10.96
N LYS A 36 14.85 -11.51 -11.23
CA LYS A 36 13.81 -10.86 -10.41
C LYS A 36 14.04 -9.36 -10.16
N SER A 37 13.75 -8.58 -11.20
CA SER A 37 13.56 -7.13 -11.07
C SER A 37 12.31 -6.85 -10.23
N TYR A 38 12.49 -6.44 -8.98
CA TYR A 38 11.47 -5.72 -8.20
C TYR A 38 11.52 -4.20 -8.46
N GLY A 39 12.29 -3.75 -9.47
CA GLY A 39 12.43 -2.36 -9.89
C GLY A 39 11.75 -2.02 -11.22
N SER A 40 10.91 -2.92 -11.75
CA SER A 40 9.99 -2.55 -12.82
C SER A 40 8.74 -2.00 -12.16
N VAL A 41 8.37 -0.77 -12.47
CA VAL A 41 6.97 -0.35 -12.40
C VAL A 41 6.21 -1.42 -13.18
N VAL A 42 5.56 -2.34 -12.47
CA VAL A 42 4.77 -3.39 -13.11
C VAL A 42 3.55 -2.65 -13.64
N LEU A 43 3.60 -2.27 -14.91
CA LEU A 43 2.45 -1.74 -15.64
C LEU A 43 1.28 -2.69 -15.39
N GLY A 44 0.30 -2.25 -14.61
CA GLY A 44 -0.83 -3.09 -14.21
C GLY A 44 -0.94 -3.42 -12.72
N GLU A 45 -0.11 -2.83 -11.85
CA GLU A 45 -0.30 -2.91 -10.39
C GLU A 45 -0.68 -1.56 -9.78
N VAL A 46 -1.30 -1.63 -8.61
CA VAL A 46 -1.54 -0.50 -7.71
C VAL A 46 -1.02 -0.84 -6.31
N VAL A 47 -0.31 0.09 -5.69
CA VAL A 47 0.35 -0.09 -4.39
C VAL A 47 -0.36 0.75 -3.34
N ILE A 48 -1.03 0.09 -2.39
CA ILE A 48 -1.74 0.74 -1.29
C ILE A 48 -1.05 0.47 0.04
N VAL A 49 -1.39 1.26 1.05
CA VAL A 49 -0.89 1.09 2.41
C VAL A 49 -2.02 0.69 3.35
N CYS A 50 -1.89 -0.46 4.00
CA CYS A 50 -2.85 -0.94 4.98
C CYS A 50 -2.59 -0.33 6.36
N TRP A 51 -3.53 0.50 6.82
CA TRP A 51 -3.57 1.05 8.16
C TRP A 51 -4.14 0.03 9.17
N PRO A 52 -3.67 -0.02 10.43
CA PRO A 52 -2.72 0.89 11.10
C PRO A 52 -1.26 0.49 11.04
N HIS A 53 -0.95 -0.66 10.46
CA HIS A 53 0.40 -1.24 10.51
C HIS A 53 1.36 -0.65 9.48
N GLY A 54 0.84 -0.05 8.42
CA GLY A 54 1.65 0.47 7.32
C GLY A 54 2.14 -0.63 6.41
N GLU A 55 1.44 -1.78 6.36
CA GLU A 55 1.78 -2.88 5.46
C GLU A 55 1.51 -2.46 4.01
N ILE A 56 2.44 -2.75 3.09
CA ILE A 56 2.21 -2.50 1.67
C ILE A 56 1.41 -3.66 1.08
N MET A 57 0.37 -3.31 0.34
CA MET A 57 -0.37 -4.27 -0.46
C MET A 57 -0.30 -3.87 -1.93
N ARG A 58 0.12 -4.83 -2.77
CA ARG A 58 0.09 -4.71 -4.23
C ARG A 58 -1.15 -5.42 -4.76
N LEU A 59 -1.92 -4.71 -5.57
CA LEU A 59 -3.13 -5.21 -6.22
C LEU A 59 -3.01 -4.97 -7.72
N SER A 60 -3.86 -5.62 -8.52
CA SER A 60 -3.95 -5.31 -9.95
C SER A 60 -4.56 -3.92 -10.16
N THR A 61 -4.14 -3.21 -11.21
CA THR A 61 -4.76 -1.95 -11.62
C THR A 61 -6.26 -2.16 -11.83
N GLY A 62 -7.07 -1.27 -11.24
CA GLY A 62 -8.52 -1.36 -11.28
C GLY A 62 -9.15 -2.14 -10.12
N SER A 63 -8.34 -2.76 -9.25
CA SER A 63 -8.81 -3.35 -8.01
C SER A 63 -9.52 -2.34 -7.11
N THR A 64 -10.51 -2.82 -6.37
CA THR A 64 -11.38 -1.99 -5.54
C THR A 64 -11.15 -2.19 -4.04
N ALA A 65 -11.80 -1.36 -3.22
CA ALA A 65 -11.83 -1.52 -1.77
C ALA A 65 -12.31 -2.92 -1.34
N ALA A 66 -13.27 -3.51 -2.05
CA ALA A 66 -13.71 -4.89 -1.82
C ALA A 66 -12.63 -5.94 -2.11
N ASP A 67 -11.86 -5.76 -3.21
CA ASP A 67 -10.74 -6.66 -3.54
C ASP A 67 -9.67 -6.64 -2.45
N ALA A 68 -9.35 -5.43 -1.95
CA ALA A 68 -8.41 -5.27 -0.85
C ALA A 68 -8.92 -5.94 0.44
N ALA A 69 -10.20 -5.74 0.77
CA ALA A 69 -10.84 -6.35 1.95
C ALA A 69 -10.82 -7.89 1.87
N ARG A 70 -11.14 -8.46 0.71
CA ARG A 70 -11.08 -9.90 0.47
C ARG A 70 -9.67 -10.45 0.62
N ARG A 71 -8.65 -9.73 0.17
CA ARG A 71 -7.25 -10.15 0.27
C ARG A 71 -6.76 -10.27 1.71
N VAL A 72 -7.34 -9.50 2.64
CA VAL A 72 -7.04 -9.56 4.08
C VAL A 72 -8.06 -10.37 4.88
N GLY A 73 -9.00 -11.05 4.22
CA GLY A 73 -10.04 -11.86 4.88
C GLY A 73 -11.11 -11.05 5.61
N LEU A 74 -11.30 -9.77 5.25
CA LEU A 74 -12.29 -8.86 5.84
C LEU A 74 -13.42 -8.53 4.85
N GLU A 75 -13.83 -9.50 4.04
CA GLU A 75 -14.87 -9.30 3.02
C GLU A 75 -16.20 -8.81 3.65
N GLY A 76 -16.85 -7.85 2.99
CA GLY A 76 -18.10 -7.23 3.48
C GLY A 76 -17.91 -6.16 4.56
N LYS A 77 -16.68 -5.89 5.02
CA LYS A 77 -16.38 -4.81 5.97
C LYS A 77 -16.27 -3.44 5.31
N LEU A 78 -16.52 -2.40 6.11
CA LEU A 78 -16.37 -1.02 5.67
C LEU A 78 -14.88 -0.67 5.52
N ALA A 79 -14.55 0.07 4.47
CA ALA A 79 -13.20 0.56 4.22
C ALA A 79 -13.18 2.08 4.24
N LEU A 80 -12.18 2.65 4.91
CA LEU A 80 -11.83 4.05 4.78
C LEU A 80 -10.61 4.15 3.88
N VAL A 81 -10.68 4.96 2.85
CA VAL A 81 -9.55 5.31 2.00
C VAL A 81 -9.18 6.75 2.31
N ASN A 82 -7.93 6.98 2.73
CA ASN A 82 -7.43 8.29 3.14
C ASN A 82 -8.32 8.96 4.22
N GLY A 83 -8.87 8.15 5.13
CA GLY A 83 -9.74 8.61 6.21
C GLY A 83 -11.20 8.89 5.82
N GLN A 84 -11.60 8.62 4.57
CA GLN A 84 -12.97 8.78 4.09
C GLN A 84 -13.62 7.43 3.85
N LEU A 85 -14.86 7.26 4.31
CA LEU A 85 -15.65 6.05 4.03
C LEU A 85 -15.95 5.96 2.53
N VAL A 86 -15.63 4.83 1.91
CA VAL A 86 -15.85 4.61 0.48
C VAL A 86 -16.76 3.42 0.20
N LEU A 87 -17.31 3.35 -1.02
CA LEU A 87 -18.09 2.22 -1.47
C LEU A 87 -17.17 1.03 -1.82
N PRO A 88 -17.66 -0.23 -1.72
CA PRO A 88 -16.84 -1.41 -2.03
C PRO A 88 -16.30 -1.46 -3.47
N ASN A 89 -16.97 -0.77 -4.41
CA ASN A 89 -16.57 -0.68 -5.82
C ASN A 89 -15.59 0.47 -6.12
N THR A 90 -15.22 1.28 -5.12
CA THR A 90 -14.25 2.35 -5.28
C THR A 90 -12.89 1.77 -5.67
N LYS A 91 -12.38 2.18 -6.83
CA LYS A 91 -11.04 1.80 -7.31
C LYS A 91 -9.95 2.46 -6.47
N LEU A 92 -8.94 1.69 -6.13
CA LEU A 92 -7.79 2.14 -5.37
C LEU A 92 -6.71 2.71 -6.28
N LYS A 93 -5.91 3.62 -5.72
CA LYS A 93 -4.80 4.30 -6.39
C LYS A 93 -3.49 4.11 -5.62
N ASP A 94 -2.39 4.35 -6.30
CA ASP A 94 -1.06 4.28 -5.69
C ASP A 94 -0.97 5.25 -4.51
N GLY A 95 -0.49 4.74 -3.37
CA GLY A 95 -0.33 5.49 -2.14
C GLY A 95 -1.61 5.62 -1.30
N ASP A 96 -2.76 5.08 -1.73
CA ASP A 96 -3.98 5.12 -0.92
C ASP A 96 -3.75 4.42 0.43
N VAL A 97 -4.11 5.10 1.52
CA VAL A 97 -4.09 4.53 2.88
C VAL A 97 -5.45 3.94 3.18
N VAL A 98 -5.51 2.61 3.36
CA VAL A 98 -6.76 1.87 3.57
C VAL A 98 -6.86 1.36 5.00
N GLU A 99 -7.94 1.72 5.68
CA GLU A 99 -8.32 1.22 7.01
C GLU A 99 -9.59 0.38 6.87
N PHE A 100 -9.58 -0.86 7.37
CA PHE A 100 -10.78 -1.68 7.46
C PHE A 100 -11.41 -1.57 8.86
N ARG A 101 -12.73 -1.35 8.91
CA ARG A 101 -13.49 -1.29 10.16
C ARG A 101 -14.35 -2.53 10.34
N ILE A 102 -14.24 -3.16 11.51
CA ILE A 102 -15.02 -4.34 11.94
C ILE A 102 -16.41 -3.92 12.39
#